data_AF-A0A8K0G7V6-F1
#
_entry.id   AF-A0A8K0G7V6-F1
#
_cell.length_a   1.000
_cell.length_b   1.000
_cell.length_c   1.000
_cell.angle_alpha   90.00
_cell.angle_beta   90.00
_cell.angle_gamma   90.00
#
_symmetry.space_group_name_H-M   'P 1'
#
loop_
_entity.id
_entity.type
_entity.pdbx_description
1 polymer ?
#
loop_
_entity_poly.entity_id
_entity_poly.type
_entity_poly.pdbx_seq_one_letter_code
_entity_poly.pdbx_strand_id
1 'polypeptide(L)'
;MPKTKKPSLYRKTYTEANITHALDAINHGMSKRKSAAVYNIPRSTLQFCLSENFVKSKHGPNPVLSVAEENTLVDWILECQKKKNIAERVSNNISQTQEMKDKTDDNENSQKHESYDYLRNICDLDLTENSPENLQKGNLHEYLIWPKTPHRTETRNRSKKDQMPYVITFSGWKNLFNEQQEIKEKAELEKLERKQKRIENKENKLLTQKEKKPRKGISKVKIISNAILLTTENSLRSEKTEQPEDCLKMIPIHHRWLGSNQKQMVYYSHYRALVLLILVYATCVLKI
;
A
#
# COMPACT_ATOMS: atom_id res chain seq x y z
N MET A 1 -16.27 -6.10 23.00
CA MET A 1 -15.55 -4.93 22.44
C MET A 1 -16.40 -4.40 21.30
N PRO A 2 -16.57 -3.08 21.11
CA PRO A 2 -17.22 -2.57 19.91
C PRO A 2 -16.47 -3.13 18.70
N LYS A 3 -17.20 -3.70 17.73
CA LYS A 3 -16.61 -4.25 16.50
C LYS A 3 -15.91 -3.09 15.80
N THR A 4 -14.58 -3.07 15.81
CA THR A 4 -13.82 -2.09 15.04
C THR A 4 -14.13 -2.32 13.57
N LYS A 5 -14.47 -1.25 12.84
CA LYS A 5 -14.63 -1.32 11.39
C LYS A 5 -13.33 -1.89 10.82
N LYS A 6 -13.43 -2.88 9.92
CA LYS A 6 -12.26 -3.44 9.24
C LYS A 6 -11.48 -2.27 8.63
N PRO A 7 -10.15 -2.17 8.84
CA PRO A 7 -9.39 -1.08 8.25
C PRO A 7 -9.59 -1.14 6.73
N SER A 8 -10.10 -0.07 6.14
CA SER A 8 -10.16 0.02 4.69
C SER A 8 -8.73 -0.10 4.18
N LEU A 9 -8.48 -1.07 3.28
CA LEU A 9 -7.17 -1.24 2.67
C LEU A 9 -6.78 0.08 1.99
N TYR A 10 -5.79 0.77 2.56
CA TYR A 10 -5.22 1.96 1.95
C TYR A 10 -4.56 1.53 0.63
N ARG A 11 -5.12 1.97 -0.49
CA ARG A 11 -4.49 1.80 -1.80
C ARG A 11 -3.73 3.07 -2.15
N LYS A 12 -2.43 2.92 -2.38
CA LYS A 12 -1.57 3.99 -2.91
C LYS A 12 -2.03 4.33 -4.32
N THR A 13 -2.48 5.55 -4.57
CA THR A 13 -3.03 6.00 -5.86
C THR A 13 -1.97 6.55 -6.82
N TYR A 14 -0.74 6.77 -6.34
CA TYR A 14 0.34 7.39 -7.11
C TYR A 14 1.49 6.41 -7.37
N THR A 15 2.03 6.46 -8.58
CA THR A 15 3.17 5.67 -9.05
C THR A 15 4.50 6.33 -8.67
N GLU A 16 5.60 5.59 -8.76
CA GLU A 16 6.93 6.16 -8.51
C GLU A 16 7.33 7.20 -9.55
N ALA A 17 6.97 7.00 -10.83
CA ALA A 17 7.19 7.97 -11.90
C ALA A 17 6.50 9.32 -11.60
N ASN A 18 5.30 9.29 -11.01
CA ASN A 18 4.62 10.53 -10.61
C ASN A 18 5.41 11.26 -9.51
N ILE A 19 6.04 10.53 -8.58
CA ILE A 19 6.87 11.12 -7.52
C ILE A 19 8.10 11.79 -8.14
N THR A 20 8.79 11.12 -9.07
CA THR A 20 9.98 11.69 -9.72
C THR A 20 9.63 12.95 -10.50
N HIS A 21 8.59 12.91 -11.35
CA HIS A 21 8.13 14.09 -12.07
C HIS A 21 7.68 15.23 -11.14
N ALA A 22 7.04 14.89 -10.02
CA ALA A 22 6.64 15.89 -9.03
C ALA A 22 7.83 16.57 -8.35
N LEU A 23 8.90 15.81 -8.05
CA LEU A 23 10.14 16.33 -7.48
C LEU A 23 10.90 17.18 -8.51
N ASP A 24 10.98 16.74 -9.76
CA ASP A 24 11.59 17.50 -10.85
C ASP A 24 10.86 18.83 -11.03
N ALA A 25 9.53 18.83 -11.10
CA ALA A 25 8.75 20.06 -11.22
C ALA A 25 9.02 21.05 -10.06
N ILE A 26 9.21 20.54 -8.84
CA ILE A 26 9.57 21.36 -7.67
C ILE A 26 10.97 21.97 -7.83
N ASN A 27 11.93 21.20 -8.33
CA ASN A 27 13.28 21.68 -8.63
C ASN A 27 13.27 22.75 -9.74
N HIS A 28 12.32 22.67 -10.69
CA HIS A 28 12.06 23.70 -11.71
C HIS A 28 11.23 24.89 -11.18
N GLY A 29 11.03 25.03 -9.87
CA GLY A 29 10.37 26.18 -9.25
C GLY A 29 8.85 26.02 -9.01
N MET A 30 8.26 24.84 -9.25
CA MET A 30 6.85 24.61 -8.91
C MET A 30 6.66 24.49 -7.39
N SER A 31 5.62 25.10 -6.84
CA SER A 31 5.33 24.96 -5.41
C SER A 31 4.90 23.52 -5.06
N LYS A 32 5.28 23.04 -3.85
CA LYS A 32 4.92 21.69 -3.35
C LYS A 32 3.41 21.43 -3.40
N ARG A 33 2.60 22.48 -3.18
CA ARG A 33 1.13 22.39 -3.21
C ARG A 33 0.60 22.21 -4.64
N LYS A 34 1.16 22.95 -5.60
CA LYS A 34 0.77 22.85 -7.02
C LYS A 34 1.19 21.50 -7.59
N SER A 35 2.43 21.07 -7.33
CA SER A 35 2.94 19.76 -7.74
C SER A 35 2.10 18.61 -7.16
N ALA A 36 1.78 18.64 -5.86
CA ALA A 36 0.88 17.65 -5.22
C ALA A 36 -0.47 17.51 -5.93
N ALA A 37 -1.09 18.63 -6.33
CA ALA A 37 -2.36 18.63 -7.03
C ALA A 37 -2.24 18.10 -8.47
N VAL A 38 -1.21 18.50 -9.22
CA VAL A 38 -0.98 18.10 -10.61
C VAL A 38 -0.73 16.59 -10.72
N TYR A 39 0.11 16.04 -9.85
CA TYR A 39 0.52 14.62 -9.91
C TYR A 39 -0.35 13.69 -9.04
N ASN A 40 -1.38 14.22 -8.39
CA ASN A 40 -2.28 13.48 -7.47
C ASN A 40 -1.53 12.75 -6.34
N ILE A 41 -0.58 13.45 -5.71
CA ILE A 41 0.25 12.94 -4.62
C ILE A 41 -0.07 13.73 -3.35
N PRO A 42 -0.27 13.07 -2.19
CA PRO A 42 -0.39 13.78 -0.93
C PRO A 42 0.83 14.69 -0.68
N ARG A 43 0.59 15.96 -0.33
CA ARG A 43 1.65 16.93 -0.04
C ARG A 43 2.64 16.43 1.01
N SER A 44 2.16 15.71 2.03
CA SER A 44 2.99 15.12 3.08
C SER A 44 4.00 14.12 2.53
N THR A 45 3.63 13.34 1.51
CA THR A 45 4.55 12.43 0.81
C THR A 45 5.67 13.19 0.13
N LEU A 46 5.37 14.28 -0.61
CA LEU A 46 6.40 15.11 -1.24
C LEU A 46 7.29 15.80 -0.20
N GLN A 47 6.72 16.26 0.91
CA GLN A 47 7.49 16.86 2.00
C GLN A 47 8.44 15.85 2.65
N PHE A 48 7.99 14.61 2.83
CA PHE A 48 8.83 13.52 3.32
C PHE A 48 9.94 13.18 2.33
N CYS A 49 9.63 13.03 1.04
CA CYS A 49 10.63 12.74 0.00
C CYS A 49 11.69 13.84 -0.17
N LEU A 50 11.35 15.09 0.12
CA LEU A 50 12.29 16.23 0.09
C LEU A 50 13.09 16.39 1.38
N SER A 51 12.83 15.60 2.43
CA SER A 51 13.60 15.68 3.66
C SER A 51 14.94 14.97 3.51
N GLU A 52 15.99 15.48 4.14
CA GLU A 52 17.34 14.90 4.12
C GLU A 52 17.39 13.48 4.68
N ASN A 53 16.42 13.14 5.54
CA ASN A 53 16.29 11.82 6.14
C ASN A 53 15.69 10.78 5.18
N PHE A 54 15.18 11.21 4.01
CA PHE A 54 14.61 10.30 3.05
C PHE A 54 15.70 9.59 2.25
N VAL A 55 16.10 8.43 2.76
CA VAL A 55 16.86 7.44 2.01
C VAL A 55 15.91 6.33 1.63
N LYS A 56 15.81 5.98 0.33
CA LYS A 56 15.07 4.77 -0.08
C LYS A 56 15.74 3.58 0.58
N SER A 57 15.14 3.04 1.63
CA SER A 57 15.65 1.86 2.31
C SER A 57 15.63 0.70 1.31
N LYS A 58 16.82 0.20 0.95
CA LYS A 58 16.91 -1.07 0.24
C LYS A 58 16.51 -2.16 1.23
N HIS A 59 15.60 -3.04 0.81
CA HIS A 59 15.24 -4.20 1.61
C HIS A 59 16.26 -5.31 1.36
N GLY A 60 16.77 -5.91 2.43
CA GLY A 60 17.71 -7.05 2.34
C GLY A 60 19.15 -6.69 2.73
N PRO A 61 20.04 -7.70 2.72
CA PRO A 61 21.48 -7.48 2.89
C PRO A 61 22.03 -6.65 1.73
N ASN A 62 23.15 -5.96 1.98
CA ASN A 62 23.86 -5.28 0.89
C ASN A 62 24.29 -6.32 -0.16
N PRO A 63 24.12 -6.02 -1.45
CA PRO A 63 24.61 -6.90 -2.50
C PRO A 63 26.12 -7.09 -2.35
N VAL A 64 26.60 -8.29 -2.70
CA VAL A 64 28.03 -8.63 -2.68
C VAL A 64 28.78 -7.81 -3.74
N LEU A 65 28.10 -7.52 -4.85
CA LEU A 65 28.64 -6.75 -5.96
C LEU A 65 28.36 -5.25 -5.78
N SER A 66 29.30 -4.44 -6.24
CA SER A 66 29.12 -3.00 -6.38
C SER A 66 28.18 -2.69 -7.55
N VAL A 67 27.57 -1.49 -7.52
CA VAL A 67 26.67 -1.03 -8.60
C VAL A 67 27.40 -0.98 -9.95
N ALA A 68 28.70 -0.67 -9.95
CA ALA A 68 29.51 -0.65 -11.17
C ALA A 68 29.65 -2.05 -11.77
N GLU A 69 29.95 -3.06 -10.95
CA GLU A 69 30.04 -4.46 -11.39
C GLU A 69 28.68 -4.98 -11.87
N GLU A 70 27.60 -4.69 -11.14
CA GLU A 70 26.24 -5.05 -11.57
C GLU A 70 25.92 -4.46 -12.96
N ASN A 71 26.28 -3.20 -13.21
CA ASN A 71 26.08 -2.58 -14.51
C ASN A 71 26.92 -3.26 -15.61
N THR A 72 28.17 -3.62 -15.34
CA THR A 72 29.00 -4.36 -16.32
C THR A 72 28.39 -5.72 -16.68
N LEU A 73 27.79 -6.43 -15.71
CA LEU A 73 27.09 -7.68 -15.96
C LEU A 73 25.82 -7.47 -16.78
N VAL A 74 25.04 -6.42 -16.46
CA VAL A 74 23.85 -6.05 -17.24
C VAL A 74 24.21 -5.74 -18.68
N ASP A 75 25.25 -4.93 -18.90
CA ASP A 75 25.73 -4.58 -20.24
C ASP A 75 26.19 -5.82 -21.01
N TRP A 76 26.97 -6.70 -20.36
CA TRP A 76 27.39 -7.97 -20.96
C TRP A 76 26.21 -8.87 -21.35
N ILE A 77 25.18 -8.98 -20.50
CA ILE A 77 23.96 -9.75 -20.80
C ILE A 77 23.23 -9.15 -22.01
N LEU A 78 23.10 -7.82 -22.07
CA LEU A 78 22.46 -7.13 -23.19
C LEU A 78 23.25 -7.30 -24.50
N GLU A 79 24.58 -7.28 -24.44
CA GLU A 79 25.44 -7.59 -25.57
C GLU A 79 25.26 -9.04 -26.05
N CYS A 80 25.19 -9.99 -25.12
CA CYS A 80 24.93 -11.39 -25.44
C CYS A 80 23.57 -11.57 -26.13
N GLN A 81 22.53 -10.87 -25.68
CA GLN A 81 21.22 -10.88 -26.32
C GLN A 81 21.27 -10.29 -27.74
N LYS A 82 21.96 -9.16 -27.93
CA LYS A 82 22.15 -8.56 -29.26
C LYS A 82 22.88 -9.53 -30.20
N LYS A 83 23.94 -10.19 -29.74
CA LYS A 83 24.72 -11.16 -30.53
C LYS A 83 23.89 -12.40 -30.90
N LYS A 84 23.11 -12.95 -29.98
CA LYS A 84 22.20 -14.09 -30.27
C LYS A 84 21.17 -13.74 -31.35
N ASN A 85 20.57 -12.56 -31.25
CA ASN A 85 19.60 -12.08 -32.26
C ASN A 85 20.23 -11.84 -33.64
N ILE A 86 21.53 -11.53 -33.70
CA ILE A 86 22.27 -11.42 -34.97
C ILE A 86 22.52 -12.81 -35.56
N ALA A 87 22.95 -13.78 -34.75
CA ALA A 87 23.17 -15.15 -35.21
C ALA A 87 21.89 -15.79 -35.79
N GLU A 88 20.76 -15.58 -35.13
CA GLU A 88 19.45 -16.09 -35.57
C GLU A 88 18.91 -15.37 -36.82
N ARG A 89 19.21 -14.08 -37.00
CA ARG A 89 18.92 -13.36 -38.26
C ARG A 89 19.78 -13.85 -39.42
N VAL A 90 21.06 -14.11 -39.16
CA VAL A 90 21.98 -14.60 -40.19
C VAL A 90 21.58 -16.01 -40.63
N SER A 91 21.20 -16.91 -39.71
CA SER A 91 20.70 -18.24 -40.08
C SER A 91 19.45 -18.18 -40.94
N ASN A 92 18.48 -17.32 -40.59
CA ASN A 92 17.23 -17.20 -41.34
C ASN A 92 17.42 -16.61 -42.75
N ASN A 93 18.34 -15.64 -42.90
CA ASN A 93 18.69 -15.07 -44.21
C ASN A 93 19.42 -16.10 -45.10
N ILE A 94 20.25 -16.97 -44.52
CA ILE A 94 20.94 -18.04 -45.27
C ILE A 94 19.91 -19.03 -45.85
N SER A 95 18.91 -19.46 -45.08
CA SER A 95 17.86 -20.37 -45.57
C SER A 95 17.04 -19.76 -46.72
N GLN A 96 16.70 -18.47 -46.65
CA GLN A 96 16.00 -17.78 -47.76
C GLN A 96 16.85 -17.68 -49.03
N THR A 97 18.18 -17.54 -48.91
CA THR A 97 19.08 -17.53 -50.08
C THR A 97 19.31 -18.92 -50.68
N GLN A 98 19.04 -20.00 -49.95
CA GLN A 98 19.08 -21.36 -50.48
C GLN A 98 17.84 -21.66 -51.33
N GLU A 99 16.65 -21.22 -50.93
CA GLU A 99 15.41 -21.38 -51.73
C GLU A 99 15.43 -20.62 -53.08
N MET A 100 16.24 -19.57 -53.21
CA MET A 100 16.43 -18.86 -54.49
C MET A 100 17.47 -19.50 -55.41
N LYS A 101 18.31 -20.43 -54.92
CA LYS A 101 19.33 -21.12 -55.74
C LYS A 101 18.81 -22.41 -56.38
N ASP A 102 17.71 -22.96 -55.90
CA ASP A 102 17.06 -24.15 -56.49
C ASP A 102 16.25 -23.85 -57.77
N LYS A 103 16.46 -22.68 -58.40
CA LYS A 103 15.79 -22.28 -59.66
C LYS A 103 16.74 -21.83 -60.77
N THR A 104 18.04 -21.99 -60.59
CA THR A 104 19.02 -21.74 -61.66
C THR A 104 19.91 -22.95 -61.78
N ASP A 105 19.47 -23.86 -62.63
CA ASP A 105 20.23 -25.03 -63.08
C ASP A 105 21.53 -24.60 -63.79
N ASP A 106 22.56 -25.39 -63.48
CA ASP A 106 23.72 -25.73 -64.32
C ASP A 106 24.56 -24.60 -64.91
N ASN A 107 25.44 -24.00 -64.09
CA ASN A 107 26.85 -23.87 -64.52
C ASN A 107 27.82 -23.57 -63.37
N GLU A 108 28.86 -24.40 -63.28
CA GLU A 108 30.21 -24.19 -62.71
C GLU A 108 30.38 -23.11 -61.62
N ASN A 109 30.78 -23.49 -60.39
CA ASN A 109 32.14 -23.15 -59.92
C ASN A 109 32.51 -23.81 -58.58
N SER A 110 33.57 -24.61 -58.63
CA SER A 110 34.23 -25.32 -57.53
C SER A 110 35.24 -24.40 -56.83
N GLN A 111 34.81 -23.49 -55.95
CA GLN A 111 35.77 -22.68 -55.18
C GLN A 111 35.26 -21.99 -53.90
N LYS A 112 34.28 -22.56 -53.18
CA LYS A 112 33.70 -21.94 -51.97
C LYS A 112 33.59 -22.86 -50.75
N HIS A 113 34.61 -23.68 -50.47
CA HIS A 113 34.63 -24.58 -49.31
C HIS A 113 35.59 -24.16 -48.17
N GLU A 114 36.23 -22.98 -48.23
CA GLU A 114 37.18 -22.55 -47.18
C GLU A 114 36.61 -21.58 -46.12
N SER A 115 35.35 -21.16 -46.22
CA SER A 115 34.83 -20.08 -45.35
C SER A 115 34.16 -20.54 -44.06
N TYR A 116 33.83 -21.82 -43.88
CA TYR A 116 33.00 -22.28 -42.74
C TYR A 116 33.78 -22.89 -41.57
N ASP A 117 35.09 -23.11 -41.70
CA ASP A 117 35.92 -23.61 -40.59
C ASP A 117 36.32 -22.51 -39.59
N TYR A 118 36.28 -21.24 -39.99
CA TYR A 118 36.70 -20.13 -39.11
C TYR A 118 35.71 -19.83 -37.97
N LEU A 119 34.43 -20.15 -38.14
CA LEU A 119 33.40 -19.89 -37.12
C LEU A 119 33.29 -20.98 -36.05
N ARG A 120 33.84 -22.17 -36.29
CA ARG A 120 33.86 -23.27 -35.31
C ARG A 120 34.93 -23.07 -34.24
N ASN A 121 36.02 -22.37 -34.58
CA ASN A 121 37.15 -22.11 -33.68
C ASN A 121 36.94 -21.02 -32.61
N ILE A 122 35.82 -20.28 -32.63
CA ILE A 122 35.57 -19.19 -31.65
C ILE A 122 34.84 -19.70 -30.39
N CYS A 123 34.12 -20.83 -30.48
CA CYS A 123 33.36 -21.37 -29.35
C CYS A 123 34.15 -22.37 -28.48
N ASP A 124 35.31 -22.82 -28.94
CA ASP A 124 36.13 -23.84 -28.27
C ASP A 124 37.32 -23.23 -27.49
N LEU A 125 37.28 -21.93 -27.18
CA LEU A 125 38.26 -21.27 -26.30
C LEU A 125 38.07 -21.72 -24.84
N ASP A 126 38.73 -22.85 -24.54
CA ASP A 126 39.39 -23.22 -23.30
C ASP A 126 38.71 -22.78 -21.99
N LEU A 127 37.68 -23.54 -21.60
CA LEU A 127 37.20 -23.62 -20.21
C LEU A 127 38.04 -24.59 -19.34
N THR A 128 39.14 -25.10 -19.87
CA THR A 128 39.99 -26.09 -19.20
C THR A 128 41.31 -25.45 -18.82
N GLU A 129 41.44 -24.92 -17.59
CA GLU A 129 42.74 -24.89 -16.90
C GLU A 129 42.73 -24.38 -15.45
N ASN A 130 41.58 -23.97 -14.89
CA ASN A 130 41.48 -23.64 -13.46
C ASN A 130 40.55 -24.61 -12.72
N SER A 131 40.78 -25.92 -12.87
CA SER A 131 40.20 -26.94 -11.99
C SER A 131 41.04 -26.97 -10.70
N PRO A 132 40.51 -26.54 -9.53
CA PRO A 132 41.27 -26.54 -8.29
C PRO A 132 41.33 -27.96 -7.70
N GLU A 133 42.12 -28.84 -8.33
CA GLU A 133 42.27 -30.24 -7.92
C GLU A 133 43.10 -30.43 -6.64
N ASN A 134 43.53 -29.35 -5.99
CA ASN A 134 44.40 -29.42 -4.80
C ASN A 134 43.77 -28.87 -3.52
N LEU A 135 42.44 -28.95 -3.40
CA LEU A 135 41.75 -28.76 -2.12
C LEU A 135 41.83 -30.06 -1.33
N GLN A 136 42.83 -30.15 -0.45
CA GLN A 136 42.90 -31.17 0.58
C GLN A 136 41.52 -31.30 1.24
N LYS A 137 40.96 -32.52 1.28
CA LYS A 137 39.67 -32.83 1.92
C LYS A 137 39.79 -32.62 3.43
N GLY A 138 39.74 -31.36 3.86
CA GLY A 138 39.64 -31.02 5.27
C GLY A 138 38.35 -31.62 5.84
N ASN A 139 38.41 -32.03 7.10
CA ASN A 139 37.28 -32.64 7.77
C ASN A 139 36.10 -31.65 7.76
N LEU A 140 34.91 -32.10 7.35
CA LEU A 140 33.73 -31.23 7.15
C LEU A 140 33.41 -30.37 8.39
N HIS A 141 33.76 -30.87 9.58
CA HIS A 141 33.62 -30.15 10.85
C HIS A 141 34.46 -28.88 10.96
N GLU A 142 35.56 -28.76 10.24
CA GLU A 142 36.45 -27.59 10.25
C GLU A 142 35.84 -26.40 9.50
N TYR A 143 35.05 -26.69 8.46
CA TYR A 143 34.35 -25.67 7.67
C TYR A 143 32.95 -25.34 8.20
N LEU A 144 32.39 -26.20 9.06
CA LEU A 144 31.13 -25.94 9.76
C LEU A 144 31.36 -25.05 10.99
N ILE A 145 31.78 -23.81 10.76
CA ILE A 145 31.83 -22.79 11.80
C ILE A 145 30.41 -22.31 12.03
N TRP A 146 29.74 -22.88 13.03
CA TRP A 146 28.51 -22.28 13.55
C TRP A 146 28.87 -20.94 14.21
N PRO A 147 28.31 -19.81 13.77
CA PRO A 147 28.52 -18.56 14.46
C PRO A 147 28.09 -18.73 15.91
N LYS A 148 28.92 -18.30 16.86
CA LYS A 148 28.56 -18.35 18.28
C LYS A 148 27.23 -17.64 18.45
N THR A 149 26.21 -18.37 18.90
CA THR A 149 24.87 -17.81 19.13
C THR A 149 25.05 -16.58 20.00
N PRO A 150 24.69 -15.37 19.50
CA PRO A 150 24.99 -14.14 20.22
C PRO A 150 24.40 -14.23 21.62
N HIS A 151 25.25 -14.02 22.63
CA HIS A 151 24.82 -14.04 24.01
C HIS A 151 23.82 -12.90 24.20
N ARG A 152 22.54 -13.26 24.25
CA ARG A 152 21.47 -12.28 24.36
C ARG A 152 21.51 -11.71 25.77
N THR A 153 22.02 -10.49 25.93
CA THR A 153 21.90 -9.74 27.18
C THR A 153 20.42 -9.64 27.54
N GLU A 154 20.05 -10.10 28.72
CA GLU A 154 18.68 -10.14 29.24
C GLU A 154 18.16 -8.73 29.60
N THR A 155 18.25 -7.76 28.68
CA THR A 155 17.98 -6.35 28.98
C THR A 155 16.55 -5.93 28.73
N ARG A 156 15.62 -6.87 28.50
CA ARG A 156 14.19 -6.57 28.57
C ARG A 156 13.46 -7.73 29.22
N ASN A 157 12.77 -7.40 30.30
CA ASN A 157 11.65 -8.12 30.90
C ASN A 157 10.50 -8.33 29.89
N ARG A 158 10.77 -8.89 28.70
CA ARG A 158 9.79 -9.75 28.07
C ARG A 158 9.67 -10.88 29.06
N SER A 159 8.66 -10.78 29.94
CA SER A 159 8.15 -11.86 30.77
C SER A 159 8.48 -13.16 30.05
N LYS A 160 9.23 -14.04 30.73
CA LYS A 160 9.58 -15.40 30.30
C LYS A 160 8.31 -16.10 29.84
N LYS A 161 7.81 -15.73 28.66
CA LYS A 161 6.69 -16.35 28.00
C LYS A 161 7.29 -17.60 27.45
N ASP A 162 7.34 -18.58 28.33
CA ASP A 162 7.29 -20.01 28.09
C ASP A 162 7.61 -20.32 26.64
N GLN A 163 8.92 -20.33 26.34
CA GLN A 163 9.36 -20.95 25.11
C GLN A 163 8.91 -22.40 25.22
N MET A 164 7.96 -22.77 24.38
CA MET A 164 7.49 -24.13 24.32
C MET A 164 8.70 -25.02 24.05
N PRO A 165 8.89 -26.10 24.83
CA PRO A 165 9.94 -27.07 24.54
C PRO A 165 9.85 -27.50 23.08
N TYR A 166 11.01 -27.65 22.41
CA TYR A 166 11.06 -28.04 21.00
C TYR A 166 10.37 -29.39 20.72
N VAL A 167 10.27 -30.25 21.74
CA VAL A 167 9.53 -31.50 21.70
C VAL A 167 8.67 -31.59 22.95
N ILE A 168 7.35 -31.57 22.77
CA ILE A 168 6.38 -31.76 23.83
C ILE A 168 5.69 -33.10 23.61
N THR A 169 5.64 -33.94 24.65
CA THR A 169 4.82 -35.16 24.64
C THR A 169 3.34 -34.80 24.57
N PHE A 170 2.50 -35.65 23.97
CA PHE A 170 1.06 -35.38 23.84
C PHE A 170 0.39 -34.99 25.18
N SER A 171 0.79 -35.62 26.29
CA SER A 171 0.33 -35.28 27.63
C SER A 171 0.75 -33.87 28.08
N GLY A 172 2.00 -33.47 27.82
CA GLY A 172 2.48 -32.12 28.09
C GLY A 172 1.72 -31.05 27.30
N TRP A 173 1.35 -31.35 26.05
CA TRP A 173 0.59 -30.41 25.22
C TRP A 173 -0.83 -30.21 25.75
N LYS A 174 -1.50 -31.29 26.16
CA LYS A 174 -2.85 -31.22 26.75
C LYS A 174 -2.87 -30.40 28.04
N ASN A 175 -1.87 -30.57 28.91
CA ASN A 175 -1.76 -29.80 30.14
C ASN A 175 -1.53 -28.31 29.87
N LEU A 176 -0.58 -27.97 28.98
CA LEU A 176 -0.30 -26.58 28.61
C LEU A 176 -1.51 -25.91 27.95
N PHE A 177 -2.27 -26.66 27.14
CA PHE A 177 -3.48 -26.15 26.52
C PHE A 177 -4.57 -25.84 27.56
N ASN A 178 -4.80 -26.75 28.49
CA ASN A 178 -5.77 -26.55 29.58
C ASN A 178 -5.38 -25.36 30.46
N GLU A 179 -4.10 -25.24 30.83
CA GLU A 179 -3.60 -24.10 31.61
C GLU A 179 -3.80 -22.78 30.86
N GLN A 180 -3.54 -22.74 29.55
CA GLN A 180 -3.84 -21.56 28.73
C GLN A 180 -5.34 -21.24 28.66
N GLN A 181 -6.22 -22.25 28.66
CA GLN A 181 -7.67 -22.02 28.72
C GLN A 181 -8.07 -21.45 30.08
N GLU A 182 -7.60 -22.01 31.18
CA GLU A 182 -7.88 -21.48 32.52
C GLU A 182 -7.40 -20.04 32.69
N ILE A 183 -6.21 -19.71 32.17
CA ILE A 183 -5.68 -18.34 32.20
C ILE A 183 -6.58 -17.39 31.42
N LYS A 184 -7.07 -17.82 30.24
CA LYS A 184 -8.00 -17.02 29.43
C LYS A 184 -9.32 -16.81 30.17
N GLU A 185 -9.90 -17.85 30.75
CA GLU A 185 -11.14 -17.78 31.51
C GLU A 185 -11.02 -16.88 32.73
N LYS A 186 -9.95 -17.03 33.52
CA LYS A 186 -9.65 -16.15 34.67
C LYS A 186 -9.51 -14.68 34.24
N ALA A 187 -8.82 -14.43 33.13
CA ALA A 187 -8.66 -13.08 32.59
C ALA A 187 -9.98 -12.49 32.05
N GLU A 188 -10.92 -13.32 31.59
CA GLU A 188 -12.26 -12.88 31.17
C GLU A 188 -13.17 -12.59 32.36
N LEU A 189 -13.15 -13.45 33.39
CA LEU A 189 -13.85 -13.21 34.65
C LEU A 189 -13.39 -11.90 35.31
N GLU A 190 -12.08 -11.67 35.38
CA GLU A 190 -11.53 -10.41 35.93
C GLU A 190 -12.00 -9.19 35.11
N LYS A 191 -12.08 -9.30 33.79
CA LYS A 191 -12.61 -8.22 32.94
C LYS A 191 -14.10 -7.97 33.20
N LEU A 192 -14.89 -9.01 33.51
CA LEU A 192 -16.31 -8.87 33.85
C LEU A 192 -16.49 -8.21 35.22
N GLU A 193 -15.74 -8.64 36.23
CA GLU A 193 -15.76 -8.00 37.55
C GLU A 193 -15.37 -6.52 37.47
N ARG A 194 -14.33 -6.18 36.70
CA ARG A 194 -13.93 -4.78 36.48
C ARG A 194 -15.04 -3.97 35.79
N LYS A 195 -15.87 -4.57 34.93
CA LYS A 195 -17.02 -3.89 34.33
C LYS A 195 -18.15 -3.71 35.34
N GLN A 196 -18.46 -4.73 36.14
CA GLN A 196 -19.48 -4.65 37.19
C GLN A 196 -19.14 -3.55 38.21
N LYS A 197 -17.90 -3.52 38.71
CA LYS A 197 -17.40 -2.46 39.60
C LYS A 197 -17.53 -1.05 38.98
N ARG A 198 -17.39 -0.91 37.66
CA ARG A 198 -17.58 0.39 36.98
C ARG A 198 -19.06 0.81 36.91
N ILE A 199 -19.97 -0.15 36.82
CA ILE A 199 -21.42 0.11 36.80
C ILE A 199 -21.87 0.51 38.21
N GLU A 200 -21.51 -0.29 39.22
CA GLU A 200 -21.79 0.00 40.63
C GLU A 200 -21.26 1.39 41.05
N ASN A 201 -20.01 1.72 40.68
CA ASN A 201 -19.44 3.05 40.92
C ASN A 201 -20.19 4.19 40.22
N LYS A 202 -20.84 3.93 39.06
CA LYS A 202 -21.69 4.93 38.39
C LYS A 202 -23.03 5.08 39.12
N GLU A 203 -23.64 3.99 39.54
CA GLU A 203 -24.89 4.00 40.31
C GLU A 203 -24.72 4.73 41.65
N ASN A 204 -23.65 4.43 42.39
CA ASN A 204 -23.31 5.13 43.64
C ASN A 204 -23.09 6.64 43.42
N LYS A 205 -22.47 7.04 42.30
CA LYS A 205 -22.33 8.46 41.94
C LYS A 205 -23.67 9.13 41.63
N LEU A 206 -24.62 8.40 41.02
CA LEU A 206 -25.96 8.93 40.74
C LEU A 206 -26.80 9.05 42.02
N LEU A 207 -26.70 8.09 42.94
CA LEU A 207 -27.37 8.14 44.24
C LEU A 207 -26.88 9.33 45.08
N THR A 208 -25.56 9.50 45.21
CA THR A 208 -24.96 10.61 45.96
C THR A 208 -25.26 12.00 45.35
N GLN A 209 -25.45 12.09 44.03
CA GLN A 209 -25.88 13.34 43.38
C GLN A 209 -27.33 13.70 43.70
N LYS A 210 -28.24 12.72 43.81
CA LYS A 210 -29.64 12.97 44.18
C LYS A 210 -29.79 13.46 45.62
N GLU A 211 -28.93 13.02 46.53
CA GLU A 211 -28.96 13.42 47.94
C GLU A 211 -28.45 14.85 48.17
N LYS A 212 -27.60 15.37 47.28
CA LYS A 212 -27.21 16.78 47.27
C LYS A 212 -28.35 17.64 46.73
N LYS A 213 -29.44 17.76 47.50
CA LYS A 213 -30.47 18.80 47.27
C LYS A 213 -29.74 20.14 47.13
N PRO A 214 -30.06 20.96 46.12
CA PRO A 214 -29.50 22.31 46.05
C PRO A 214 -29.91 22.99 47.36
N ARG A 215 -28.93 23.30 48.21
CA ARG A 215 -29.14 24.29 49.26
C ARG A 215 -29.57 25.53 48.51
N LYS A 216 -30.87 25.83 48.54
CA LYS A 216 -31.47 27.02 47.96
C LYS A 216 -30.85 28.21 48.68
N GLY A 217 -29.68 28.64 48.20
CA GLY A 217 -29.23 30.01 48.36
C GLY A 217 -30.24 30.85 47.61
N ILE A 218 -31.18 31.42 48.34
CA ILE A 218 -32.12 32.41 47.85
C ILE A 218 -31.28 33.64 47.48
N SER A 219 -30.71 33.67 46.28
CA SER A 219 -30.19 34.90 45.70
C SER A 219 -31.37 35.63 45.07
N LYS A 220 -31.88 36.63 45.79
CA LYS A 220 -32.89 37.59 45.32
C LYS A 220 -32.32 38.48 44.21
N VAL A 221 -32.02 37.97 43.02
CA VAL A 221 -31.76 38.85 41.86
C VAL A 221 -32.14 38.13 40.57
N LYS A 222 -32.91 38.82 39.72
CA LYS A 222 -33.38 38.47 38.36
C LYS A 222 -34.79 37.91 38.25
N ILE A 223 -35.77 38.79 38.47
CA ILE A 223 -37.15 38.63 37.97
C ILE A 223 -37.38 39.41 36.65
N ILE A 224 -36.47 40.28 36.20
CA ILE A 224 -36.84 41.29 35.18
C ILE A 224 -36.53 40.88 33.71
N SER A 225 -35.68 39.90 33.44
CA SER A 225 -35.16 39.72 32.07
C SER A 225 -35.99 38.84 31.11
N ASN A 226 -37.01 38.11 31.58
CA ASN A 226 -37.78 37.21 30.70
C ASN A 226 -39.13 37.79 30.21
N ALA A 227 -39.53 38.97 30.67
CA ALA A 227 -40.76 39.63 30.18
C ALA A 227 -40.57 40.38 28.84
N ILE A 228 -39.32 40.62 28.40
CA ILE A 228 -39.03 41.48 27.23
C ILE A 228 -38.84 40.66 25.93
N LEU A 229 -38.58 39.34 26.01
CA LEU A 229 -38.31 38.53 24.80
C LEU A 229 -39.56 37.93 24.13
N LEU A 230 -40.76 38.14 24.67
CA LEU A 230 -42.00 37.59 24.09
C LEU A 230 -42.84 38.61 23.29
N THR A 231 -42.40 39.87 23.18
CA THR A 231 -43.18 40.93 22.49
C THR A 231 -42.64 41.34 21.12
N THR A 232 -41.51 40.81 20.65
CA THR A 232 -40.87 41.28 19.40
C THR A 232 -40.98 40.34 18.20
N GLU A 233 -41.62 39.17 18.31
CA GLU A 233 -41.70 38.21 17.18
C GLU A 233 -43.00 38.25 16.35
N ASN A 234 -43.94 39.19 16.61
CA ASN A 234 -45.26 39.19 15.97
C ASN A 234 -45.55 40.34 14.98
N SER A 235 -44.55 41.10 14.52
CA SER A 235 -44.80 42.23 13.62
C SER A 235 -43.83 42.29 12.44
N LEU A 236 -43.91 41.32 11.52
CA LEU A 236 -43.46 41.44 10.12
C LEU A 236 -43.92 40.21 9.32
N ARG A 237 -45.23 40.16 9.06
CA ARG A 237 -45.81 39.25 8.06
C ARG A 237 -46.94 39.97 7.32
N SER A 238 -46.58 40.75 6.30
CA SER A 238 -47.46 40.95 5.13
C SER A 238 -46.67 41.49 3.92
N GLU A 239 -46.94 40.83 2.78
CA GLU A 239 -47.00 41.37 1.41
C GLU A 239 -45.75 42.01 0.75
N LYS A 240 -45.21 41.34 -0.28
CA LYS A 240 -45.53 41.69 -1.68
C LYS A 240 -44.97 40.69 -2.71
N THR A 241 -45.70 40.68 -3.82
CA THR A 241 -45.71 39.84 -5.02
C THR A 241 -44.64 40.21 -6.06
N GLU A 242 -44.28 39.19 -6.86
CA GLU A 242 -44.00 39.18 -8.32
C GLU A 242 -42.77 39.89 -8.94
N GLN A 243 -41.90 39.01 -9.48
CA GLN A 243 -41.28 39.02 -10.84
C GLN A 243 -40.07 39.95 -11.12
N PRO A 244 -39.23 39.58 -12.13
CA PRO A 244 -37.78 39.49 -11.99
C PRO A 244 -37.04 40.51 -12.85
N GLU A 245 -35.89 40.98 -12.38
CA GLU A 245 -34.94 41.69 -13.22
C GLU A 245 -33.52 41.26 -12.84
N ASP A 246 -32.77 40.94 -13.89
CA ASP A 246 -31.37 40.58 -13.92
C ASP A 246 -30.49 41.56 -13.13
N CYS A 247 -29.66 41.02 -12.24
CA CYS A 247 -28.41 41.65 -11.82
C CYS A 247 -27.53 40.63 -11.08
N LEU A 248 -26.74 39.88 -11.84
CA LEU A 248 -25.63 39.07 -11.33
C LEU A 248 -24.56 39.97 -10.69
N LYS A 249 -24.73 40.29 -9.40
CA LYS A 249 -23.65 40.76 -8.54
C LYS A 249 -23.15 39.58 -7.72
N MET A 250 -21.96 39.09 -8.07
CA MET A 250 -21.24 38.07 -7.33
C MET A 250 -20.99 38.52 -5.88
N ILE A 251 -21.66 37.87 -4.95
CA ILE A 251 -21.33 37.90 -3.52
C ILE A 251 -20.39 36.71 -3.27
N PRO A 252 -19.22 36.89 -2.62
CA PRO A 252 -18.33 35.79 -2.30
C PRO A 252 -18.96 34.95 -1.18
N ILE A 253 -19.47 33.78 -1.55
CA ILE A 253 -19.96 32.77 -0.61
C ILE A 253 -18.75 32.20 0.12
N HIS A 254 -18.59 32.58 1.39
CA HIS A 254 -17.76 31.83 2.33
C HIS A 254 -18.36 30.43 2.48
N HIS A 255 -17.77 29.44 1.81
CA HIS A 255 -18.09 28.04 2.01
C HIS A 255 -17.70 27.61 3.43
N ARG A 256 -18.67 27.70 4.33
CA ARG A 256 -18.67 26.98 5.60
C ARG A 256 -18.72 25.49 5.29
N TRP A 257 -17.64 24.80 5.65
CA TRP A 257 -17.41 23.38 5.44
C TRP A 257 -18.46 22.56 6.22
N LEU A 258 -19.56 22.18 5.56
CA LEU A 258 -20.53 21.22 6.07
C LEU A 258 -20.08 19.79 5.72
N GLY A 259 -20.19 18.91 6.70
CA GLY A 259 -19.63 17.58 6.74
C GLY A 259 -20.01 16.69 5.54
N SER A 260 -19.02 15.88 5.19
CA SER A 260 -18.98 14.84 4.17
C SER A 260 -20.06 13.77 4.31
N ASN A 261 -21.26 14.01 3.81
CA ASN A 261 -22.30 12.97 3.61
C ASN A 261 -22.95 12.93 2.21
N GLN A 262 -22.45 13.69 1.22
CA GLN A 262 -23.07 13.73 -0.12
C GLN A 262 -22.55 12.68 -1.13
N LYS A 263 -21.49 11.91 -0.84
CA LYS A 263 -20.95 10.95 -1.82
C LYS A 263 -21.74 9.64 -1.98
N GLN A 264 -22.78 9.40 -1.17
CA GLN A 264 -23.64 8.21 -1.35
C GLN A 264 -24.87 8.44 -2.25
N MET A 265 -25.24 9.68 -2.56
CA MET A 265 -26.41 9.95 -3.41
C MET A 265 -26.14 9.83 -4.92
N VAL A 266 -24.90 10.00 -5.38
CA VAL A 266 -24.58 9.97 -6.82
C VAL A 266 -24.58 8.53 -7.38
N TYR A 267 -24.21 7.53 -6.57
CA TYR A 267 -24.19 6.13 -7.02
C TYR A 267 -25.60 5.53 -7.24
N TYR A 268 -26.61 6.01 -6.52
CA TYR A 268 -27.99 5.54 -6.71
C TYR A 268 -28.64 6.08 -7.99
N SER A 269 -28.19 7.25 -8.49
CA SER A 269 -28.70 7.84 -9.73
C SER A 269 -28.30 7.02 -10.97
N HIS A 270 -27.03 6.61 -11.06
CA HIS A 270 -26.54 5.86 -12.22
C HIS A 270 -27.12 4.44 -12.31
N TYR A 271 -27.33 3.76 -11.18
CA TYR A 271 -27.94 2.43 -11.17
C TYR A 271 -29.40 2.45 -11.63
N ARG A 272 -30.16 3.49 -11.25
CA ARG A 272 -31.56 3.60 -11.65
C ARG A 272 -31.73 3.86 -13.15
N ALA A 273 -30.82 4.64 -13.76
CA ALA A 273 -30.79 4.85 -15.21
C ALA A 273 -30.47 3.56 -15.98
N LEU A 274 -29.51 2.76 -15.50
CA LEU A 274 -29.11 1.50 -16.13
C LEU A 274 -30.23 0.44 -16.07
N VAL A 275 -30.94 0.34 -14.94
CA VAL A 275 -32.07 -0.60 -14.80
C VAL A 275 -33.22 -0.22 -15.74
N LEU A 276 -33.52 1.08 -15.89
CA LEU A 276 -34.54 1.53 -16.84
C LEU A 276 -34.16 1.23 -18.29
N LEU A 277 -32.89 1.38 -18.66
CA LEU A 277 -32.38 1.08 -20.00
C LEU A 277 -32.51 -0.42 -20.34
N ILE A 278 -32.22 -1.29 -19.38
CA ILE A 278 -32.38 -2.75 -19.52
C ILE A 278 -33.86 -3.13 -19.66
N LEU A 279 -34.76 -2.52 -18.88
CA LEU A 279 -36.20 -2.80 -18.97
C LEU A 279 -36.78 -2.34 -20.31
N VAL A 280 -36.40 -1.16 -20.80
CA VAL A 280 -36.83 -0.68 -22.13
C VAL A 280 -36.34 -1.63 -23.22
N TYR A 281 -35.07 -2.04 -23.17
CA TYR A 281 -34.50 -2.98 -24.15
C TYR A 281 -35.24 -4.33 -24.14
N ALA A 282 -35.54 -4.88 -22.95
CA ALA A 282 -36.31 -6.11 -22.82
C ALA A 282 -37.72 -6.00 -23.42
N THR A 283 -38.40 -4.87 -23.23
CA THR A 283 -39.74 -4.65 -23.81
C THR A 283 -39.73 -4.49 -25.34
N CYS A 284 -38.64 -3.97 -25.92
CA CYS A 284 -38.50 -3.87 -27.37
C CYS A 284 -38.24 -5.24 -28.02
N VAL A 285 -37.42 -6.09 -27.40
CA VAL A 285 -37.11 -7.43 -27.94
C VAL A 285 -38.32 -8.37 -27.89
N LEU A 286 -39.21 -8.23 -26.90
CA LEU A 286 -40.43 -9.04 -26.79
C LEU A 286 -41.55 -8.65 -27.77
N LYS A 287 -41.40 -7.55 -28.52
CA LYS A 287 -42.40 -7.04 -29.48
C LYS A 287 -42.04 -7.32 -30.95
N ILE A 288 -40.89 -7.94 -31.20
CA ILE A 288 -40.43 -8.41 -32.53
C ILE A 288 -40.72 -9.90 -32.60
#